data_AF-A0A920B8H9-F1
#
_entry.id   AF-A0A920B8H9-F1
#
_cell.length_a   1.000
_cell.length_b   1.000
_cell.length_c   1.000
_cell.angle_alpha   90.00
_cell.angle_beta   90.00
_cell.angle_gamma   90.00
#
_symmetry.space_group_name_H-M   'P 1'
#
loop_
_entity.id
_entity.type
_entity.pdbx_description
1 polymer ?
#
loop_
_entity_poly.entity_id
_entity_poly.type
_entity_poly.pdbx_seq_one_letter_code
_entity_poly.pdbx_strand_id
1 'polypeptide(L)' 'MQDFEFTIENEVLYLLQTRSGKRSGIAAAKIACDMVKETLISKEEAVLRVEPEHLEQFLFPIFNPEDKKNLIL' A
#
# COMPACT_ATOMS: atom_id res chain seq x y z
N MET A 1 -3.09 -4.62 4.18
CA MET A 1 -4.07 -3.97 3.28
C MET A 1 -4.80 -5.08 2.52
N GLN A 2 -6.12 -4.98 2.43
CA GLN A 2 -6.96 -5.95 1.72
C GLN A 2 -7.49 -5.29 0.44
N ASP A 3 -7.53 -6.07 -0.62
CA ASP A 3 -8.20 -5.78 -1.89
C ASP A 3 -9.55 -6.49 -1.85
N PHE A 4 -10.64 -5.71 -1.89
CA PHE A 4 -12.00 -6.20 -1.72
C PHE A 4 -12.77 -6.06 -3.03
N GLU A 5 -13.49 -7.11 -3.40
CA GLU A 5 -14.55 -7.05 -4.40
C GLU A 5 -15.90 -7.07 -3.68
N PHE A 6 -16.77 -6.14 -4.01
CA PHE A 6 -18.07 -6.00 -3.37
C PHE A 6 -19.13 -5.53 -4.36
N THR A 7 -20.40 -5.78 -4.04
CA THR A 7 -21.56 -5.23 -4.76
C THR A 7 -22.60 -4.72 -3.77
N ILE A 8 -23.49 -3.84 -4.24
CA ILE A 8 -24.63 -3.36 -3.47
C ILE A 8 -25.90 -3.73 -4.25
N GLU A 9 -26.79 -4.47 -3.60
CA GLU A 9 -28.07 -4.88 -4.18
C GLU A 9 -29.20 -4.58 -3.18
N ASN A 10 -30.23 -3.86 -3.61
CA ASN A 10 -31.37 -3.46 -2.78
C ASN A 10 -30.96 -2.84 -1.43
N GLU A 11 -30.04 -1.87 -1.48
CA GLU A 11 -29.47 -1.19 -0.30
C GLU A 11 -28.67 -2.10 0.66
N VAL A 12 -28.40 -3.34 0.27
CA VAL A 12 -27.59 -4.30 1.03
C VAL A 12 -26.19 -4.41 0.41
N LEU A 13 -25.15 -4.23 1.22
CA LEU A 13 -23.75 -4.41 0.85
C LEU A 13 -23.37 -5.90 0.94
N TYR A 14 -22.79 -6.43 -0.14
CA TYR A 14 -22.26 -7.79 -0.22
C TYR A 14 -20.76 -7.76 -0.51
N LEU A 15 -19.96 -8.42 0.34
CA LEU A 15 -18.55 -8.69 0.07
C LEU A 15 -18.43 -9.99 -0.73
N LEU A 16 -17.85 -9.92 -1.93
CA LEU A 16 -17.75 -11.04 -2.85
C LEU A 16 -16.40 -11.76 -2.72
N GLN A 17 -15.33 -10.99 -2.59
CA GLN A 17 -13.97 -11.53 -2.46
C GLN A 17 -13.12 -10.60 -1.60
N THR A 18 -12.17 -11.18 -0.88
CA THR A 18 -11.06 -10.45 -0.27
C THR A 18 -9.76 -11.19 -0.50
N ARG A 19 -8.68 -10.43 -0.67
CA ARG A 19 -7.32 -10.95 -0.71
C ARG A 19 -6.33 -9.90 -0.23
N SER A 20 -5.15 -10.36 0.16
CA SER A 20 -4.02 -9.46 0.38
C SER A 20 -3.71 -8.67 -0.89
N GLY A 21 -3.90 -7.35 -0.83
CA GLY A 21 -3.66 -6.46 -1.97
C GLY A 21 -2.17 -6.40 -2.32
N LYS A 22 -1.86 -6.57 -3.61
CA LYS A 22 -0.52 -6.27 -4.14
C LYS A 22 -0.23 -4.77 -4.01
N ARG A 23 1.03 -4.42 -3.77
CA ARG A 23 1.46 -3.03 -3.52
C ARG A 23 2.93 -2.85 -3.88
N SER A 24 3.32 -1.60 -4.13
CA SER A 24 4.73 -1.24 -4.29
C SER A 24 5.47 -1.31 -2.96
N GLY A 25 6.79 -1.39 -3.01
CA GLY A 25 7.63 -1.44 -1.82
C GLY A 25 7.53 -0.18 -0.96
N ILE A 26 7.45 0.98 -1.62
CA ILE A 26 7.22 2.27 -0.98
C ILE A 26 5.90 2.28 -0.20
N ALA A 27 4.82 1.75 -0.81
CA ALA A 27 3.52 1.65 -0.16
C ALA A 27 3.54 0.64 1.00
N ALA A 28 4.24 -0.50 0.84
CA ALA A 28 4.38 -1.51 1.89
C ALA A 28 5.03 -0.93 3.14
N ALA A 29 6.16 -0.22 3.00
CA ALA A 29 6.87 0.40 4.11
C ALA A 29 6.01 1.47 4.80
N LYS A 30 5.34 2.34 4.01
CA LYS A 30 4.45 3.38 4.56
C LYS A 30 3.34 2.77 5.41
N ILE A 31 2.65 1.76 4.88
CA ILE A 31 1.56 1.08 5.59
C ILE A 31 2.07 0.43 6.88
N ALA A 32 3.21 -0.27 6.83
CA ALA A 32 3.79 -0.89 8.02
C ALA A 32 4.12 0.15 9.11
N CYS A 33 4.73 1.28 8.73
CA CYS A 33 5.01 2.37 9.67
C CYS A 33 3.73 2.99 10.25
N ASP A 34 2.70 3.21 9.43
CA ASP A 34 1.45 3.80 9.88
C ASP A 34 0.68 2.84 10.82
N MET A 35 0.69 1.53 10.55
CA MET A 35 0.11 0.52 11.44
C MET A 35 0.81 0.45 12.82
N VAL A 36 2.12 0.72 12.89
CA VAL A 36 2.83 0.86 14.18
C VAL A 36 2.39 2.12 14.91
N LYS A 37 2.27 3.26 14.22
CA LYS A 37 1.81 4.52 14.82
C LYS A 37 0.39 4.40 15.37
N GLU A 38 -0.46 3.67 14.66
CA GLU A 38 -1.84 3.35 15.04
C GLU A 38 -1.91 2.23 16.10
N THR A 39 -0.77 1.72 16.57
CA THR A 39 -0.67 0.66 17.59
C THR A 39 -1.33 -0.67 17.21
N LEU A 40 -1.54 -0.91 15.92
CA LEU A 40 -2.13 -2.14 15.39
C LEU A 40 -1.13 -3.30 15.34
N ILE A 41 0.16 -3.01 15.23
CA ILE A 41 1.26 -4.00 15.20
C ILE A 41 2.49 -3.47 15.93
N SER A 42 3.37 -4.40 16.36
CA SER A 42 4.68 -4.03 16.91
C SER A 42 5.67 -3.63 15.81
N LYS A 43 6.80 -3.04 16.22
CA LYS A 43 7.87 -2.67 15.27
C LYS A 43 8.48 -3.90 14.62
N GLU A 44 8.63 -4.99 15.37
CA GLU A 44 9.19 -6.25 14.92
C GLU A 44 8.31 -6.89 13.85
N GLU A 45 6.99 -6.91 14.09
CA GLU A 45 6.00 -7.37 13.12
C GLU A 45 6.00 -6.48 11.85
N ALA A 46 6.19 -5.18 12.00
CA ALA A 46 6.24 -4.26 10.86
C ALA A 46 7.44 -4.53 9.93
N VAL A 47 8.61 -4.88 10.49
CA VAL A 47 9.79 -5.27 9.69
C VAL A 47 9.50 -6.54 8.90
N LEU A 48 8.87 -7.55 9.52
CA LEU A 48 8.55 -8.82 8.85
C LEU A 48 7.48 -8.68 7.75
N ARG A 49 6.69 -7.60 7.75
CA ARG A 49 5.66 -7.35 6.74
C ARG A 49 6.16 -6.66 5.47
N VAL A 50 7.44 -6.27 5.44
CA VAL A 50 8.07 -5.65 4.28
C VAL A 50 9.07 -6.64 3.69
N GLU A 51 8.69 -7.30 2.60
CA GLU A 51 9.58 -8.24 1.91
C GLU A 51 10.90 -7.57 1.48
N PRO A 52 12.04 -8.27 1.53
CA PRO A 52 13.33 -7.71 1.13
C PRO A 52 13.35 -7.14 -0.30
N GLU A 53 12.66 -7.76 -1.24
CA GLU A 53 12.60 -7.36 -2.65
C GLU A 53 11.92 -5.99 -2.83
N HIS A 54 11.09 -5.57 -1.87
CA HIS A 54 10.49 -4.25 -1.87
C HIS A 54 11.51 -3.12 -1.68
N LEU A 55 12.68 -3.41 -1.08
CA LEU A 55 13.72 -2.41 -0.86
C LEU A 55 14.41 -1.98 -2.16
N GLU A 56 14.50 -2.87 -3.15
CA GLU A 56 15.08 -2.54 -4.45
C GLU A 56 14.34 -1.38 -5.12
N GLN A 57 13.02 -1.28 -4.92
CA GLN A 57 12.21 -0.20 -5.48
C GLN A 57 12.57 1.19 -4.94
N PHE A 58 13.20 1.27 -3.76
CA PHE A 58 13.68 2.53 -3.19
C PHE A 58 14.99 3.01 -3.82
N LEU A 59 15.71 2.11 -4.51
CA LEU A 59 16.99 2.41 -5.13
C LEU A 59 16.83 2.96 -6.55
N PHE A 60 15.67 2.76 -7.17
CA PHE A 60 15.40 3.29 -8.50
C PHE A 60 15.09 4.79 -8.43
N PRO A 61 15.62 5.59 -9.38
CA PRO A 61 15.26 7.00 -9.48
C PRO A 61 13.76 7.14 -9.75
N ILE A 62 13.09 7.95 -8.95
CA ILE A 62 11.68 8.29 -9.11
C ILE A 62 11.57 9.73 -9.62
N PHE A 63 10.65 9.96 -10.56
CA PHE A 63 10.32 11.31 -10.99
C PHE A 63 9.75 12.09 -9.80
N ASN A 64 10.22 13.32 -9.60
CA ASN A 64 9.61 14.20 -8.63
C ASN A 64 8.20 14.56 -9.11
N PRO A 65 7.14 14.31 -8.30
CA PRO A 65 5.78 14.68 -8.68
C PRO A 65 5.61 16.15 -9.07
N GLU A 66 6.40 17.06 -8.49
CA GLU A 66 6.35 18.50 -8.81
C GLU A 66 6.89 18.83 -10.20
N ASP A 67 7.84 18.06 -10.73
CA ASP A 67 8.39 18.28 -12.08
C ASP A 67 7.32 18.03 -13.17
N LYS A 68 6.27 17.28 -12.84
CA LYS A 68 5.15 16.96 -13.74
C LYS A 68 4.35 18.21 -14.16
N LYS A 69 4.35 19.29 -13.35
CA LYS A 69 3.67 20.55 -13.70
C LYS A 69 4.37 21.32 -14.82
N ASN A 70 5.65 21.07 -15.03
CA ASN A 70 6.47 21.74 -16.04
C ASN A 70 6.56 20.94 -17.35
N LEU A 71 5.83 19.82 -17.46
CA LEU A 71 5.76 19.04 -18.68
C LEU A 71 4.89 19.80 -19.70
N ILE A 72 5.54 20.52 -20.60
CA ILE A 72 4.91 21.02 -21.83
C ILE A 72 4.92 19.84 -22.81
N LEU A 73 3.73 19.32 -23.14
CA LEU A 73 3.54 18.37 -24.25
C LEU A 73 3.61 19.10 -25.59
#